data_AF-V9XRF1-F1
#
_entry.id   AF-V9XRF1-F1
#
_cell.length_a   1.000
_cell.length_b   1.000
_cell.length_c   1.000
_cell.angle_alpha   90.00
_cell.angle_beta   90.00
_cell.angle_gamma   90.00
#
_symmetry.space_group_name_H-M   'P 1'
#
loop_
_entity.id
_entity.type
_entity.pdbx_description
1 polymer ?
#
loop_
_entity_poly.entity_id
_entity_poly.type
_entity_poly.pdbx_seq_one_letter_code
_entity_poly.pdbx_strand_id
1 'polypeptide(L)'
;MDSRLADVDTKTDRAQSTANHASEVAAEANRSLQQIEDMLVEKQLREHEDHLGVYRRLIDSPSRETLLTALHRAIDEGFASDKFLLSEIWETPLYCRFSADFEHDVLDVDLVTLDGTLHATHQWEPEEDTASFLERLLISVRATGHGLGVGLDLPTLPLKHLADTLITAARLTAQKLNPVGEKLDKIIMMNRTYTDIDVETLEGVWFFTETDLVPADHVYPISYMELLAGPSLEEHIQRTRGHWLGIDQALNEARVLAGLLLKT
;
A
#
# COMPACT_ATOMS: atom_id res chain seq x y z
N MET A 1 -29.62 -67.58 31.94
CA MET A 1 -29.61 -66.10 32.00
C MET A 1 -28.31 -65.52 31.42
N ASP A 2 -27.24 -66.31 31.29
CA ASP A 2 -25.90 -65.83 30.87
C ASP A 2 -25.73 -65.44 29.40
N SER A 3 -26.50 -66.04 28.48
CA SER A 3 -26.34 -65.77 27.04
C SER A 3 -26.74 -64.35 26.60
N ARG A 4 -27.61 -63.67 27.36
CA ARG A 4 -28.03 -62.29 27.03
C ARG A 4 -27.04 -61.24 27.55
N LEU A 5 -26.28 -61.53 28.60
CA LEU A 5 -25.24 -60.65 29.13
C LEU A 5 -24.00 -60.66 28.22
N ALA A 6 -23.58 -61.84 27.76
CA ALA A 6 -22.48 -61.98 26.80
C ALA A 6 -22.76 -61.29 25.44
N ASP A 7 -24.03 -61.29 24.99
CA ASP A 7 -24.46 -60.63 23.76
C ASP A 7 -24.55 -59.09 23.91
N VAL A 8 -24.66 -58.58 25.15
CA VAL A 8 -24.63 -57.14 25.47
C VAL A 8 -23.18 -56.65 25.59
N ASP A 9 -22.29 -57.40 26.25
CA ASP A 9 -20.87 -57.07 26.34
C ASP A 9 -20.22 -57.00 24.94
N THR A 10 -20.48 -58.00 24.09
CA THR A 10 -19.96 -58.02 22.72
C THR A 10 -20.49 -56.90 21.82
N LYS A 11 -21.72 -56.41 22.06
CA LYS A 11 -22.28 -55.25 21.35
C LYS A 11 -21.67 -53.93 21.86
N THR A 12 -21.40 -53.85 23.15
CA THR A 12 -20.77 -52.67 23.79
C THR A 12 -19.33 -52.53 23.35
N ASP A 13 -18.56 -53.63 23.29
CA ASP A 13 -17.19 -53.65 22.79
C ASP A 13 -17.10 -53.26 21.32
N ARG A 14 -18.05 -53.72 20.49
CA ARG A 14 -18.14 -53.33 19.07
C ARG A 14 -18.49 -51.85 18.90
N ALA A 15 -19.41 -51.32 19.71
CA ALA A 15 -19.77 -49.91 19.68
C ALA A 15 -18.60 -49.02 20.12
N GLN A 16 -17.90 -49.40 21.19
CA GLN A 16 -16.71 -48.70 21.68
C GLN A 16 -15.57 -48.72 20.65
N SER A 17 -15.31 -49.87 20.02
CA SER A 17 -14.32 -50.00 18.95
C SER A 17 -14.66 -49.14 17.73
N THR A 18 -15.94 -49.07 17.34
CA THR A 18 -16.41 -48.24 16.21
C THR A 18 -16.28 -46.75 16.53
N ALA A 19 -16.60 -46.34 17.76
CA ALA A 19 -16.45 -44.95 18.21
C ALA A 19 -14.98 -44.52 18.28
N ASN A 20 -14.09 -45.40 18.78
CA ASN A 20 -12.65 -45.16 18.81
C ASN A 20 -12.09 -45.03 17.39
N HIS A 21 -12.48 -45.91 16.47
CA HIS A 21 -12.07 -45.84 15.08
C HIS A 21 -12.58 -44.57 14.38
N ALA A 22 -13.84 -44.18 14.60
CA ALA A 22 -14.38 -42.92 14.07
C ALA A 22 -13.66 -41.68 14.63
N SER A 23 -13.27 -41.70 15.91
CA SER A 23 -12.49 -40.65 16.55
C SER A 23 -11.08 -40.55 15.97
N GLU A 24 -10.42 -41.69 15.74
CA GLU A 24 -9.09 -41.75 15.09
C GLU A 24 -9.14 -41.23 13.65
N VAL A 25 -10.12 -41.65 12.86
CA VAL A 25 -10.34 -41.19 11.49
C VAL A 25 -10.67 -39.69 11.46
N ALA A 26 -11.48 -39.18 12.39
CA ALA A 26 -11.77 -37.75 12.50
C ALA A 26 -10.52 -36.94 12.90
N ALA A 27 -9.69 -37.46 13.81
CA ALA A 27 -8.43 -36.82 14.20
C ALA A 27 -7.38 -36.86 13.09
N GLU A 28 -7.35 -37.91 12.27
CA GLU A 28 -6.52 -38.00 11.06
C GLU A 28 -7.01 -37.05 9.97
N ALA A 29 -8.33 -36.98 9.74
CA ALA A 29 -8.93 -36.02 8.81
C ALA A 29 -8.67 -34.56 9.24
N ASN A 30 -8.82 -34.23 10.52
CA ASN A 30 -8.50 -32.88 11.03
C ASN A 30 -7.01 -32.54 10.88
N ARG A 31 -6.10 -33.50 11.14
CA ARG A 31 -4.67 -33.29 10.89
C ARG A 31 -4.37 -33.09 9.41
N SER A 32 -5.03 -33.85 8.54
CA SER A 32 -4.89 -33.71 7.08
C SER A 32 -5.45 -32.37 6.59
N LEU A 33 -6.58 -31.90 7.12
CA LEU A 33 -7.14 -30.59 6.77
C LEU A 33 -6.25 -29.46 7.27
N GLN A 34 -5.75 -29.52 8.50
CA GLN A 34 -4.80 -28.53 9.03
C GLN A 34 -3.52 -28.47 8.18
N GLN A 35 -2.99 -29.62 7.77
CA GLN A 35 -1.82 -29.66 6.88
C GLN A 35 -2.10 -29.02 5.52
N ILE A 36 -3.29 -29.23 4.95
CA ILE A 36 -3.71 -28.58 3.71
C ILE A 36 -3.84 -27.06 3.91
N GLU A 37 -4.47 -26.63 5.01
CA GLU A 37 -4.60 -25.22 5.36
C GLU A 37 -3.22 -24.55 5.52
N ASP A 38 -2.32 -25.15 6.29
CA ASP A 38 -0.96 -24.65 6.51
C ASP A 38 -0.19 -24.54 5.16
N MET A 39 -0.29 -25.57 4.31
CA MET A 39 0.33 -25.55 2.97
C MET A 39 -0.26 -24.45 2.06
N LEU A 40 -1.58 -24.22 2.13
CA LEU A 40 -2.26 -23.19 1.35
C LEU A 40 -1.88 -21.79 1.84
N VAL A 41 -1.81 -21.58 3.16
CA VAL A 41 -1.36 -20.33 3.76
C VAL A 41 0.10 -20.06 3.39
N GLU A 42 0.99 -21.06 3.51
CA GLU A 42 2.40 -20.92 3.12
C GLU A 42 2.55 -20.61 1.63
N LYS A 43 1.72 -21.21 0.77
CA LYS A 43 1.71 -20.89 -0.65
C LYS A 43 1.27 -19.45 -0.90
N GLN A 44 0.19 -18.99 -0.25
CA GLN A 44 -0.29 -17.61 -0.36
C GLN A 44 0.72 -16.60 0.16
N LEU A 45 1.42 -16.89 1.26
CA LEU A 45 2.49 -16.05 1.79
C LEU A 45 3.65 -15.93 0.81
N ARG A 46 4.06 -17.03 0.16
CA ARG A 46 5.09 -16.99 -0.89
C ARG A 46 4.66 -16.21 -2.11
N GLU A 47 3.44 -16.43 -2.61
CA GLU A 47 2.88 -15.65 -3.72
C GLU A 47 2.85 -14.16 -3.38
N HIS A 48 2.47 -13.81 -2.16
CA HIS A 48 2.47 -12.42 -1.70
C HIS A 48 3.89 -11.83 -1.60
N GLU A 49 4.86 -12.57 -1.05
CA GLU A 49 6.25 -12.09 -0.98
C GLU A 49 6.89 -11.93 -2.37
N ASP A 50 6.58 -12.82 -3.32
CA ASP A 50 6.98 -12.69 -4.71
C ASP A 50 6.37 -11.44 -5.36
N HIS A 51 5.11 -11.13 -5.03
CA HIS A 51 4.45 -9.89 -5.46
C HIS A 51 5.16 -8.66 -4.90
N LEU A 52 5.47 -8.64 -3.60
CA LEU A 52 6.24 -7.55 -2.97
C LEU A 52 7.65 -7.41 -3.56
N GLY A 53 8.23 -8.52 -4.04
CA GLY A 53 9.51 -8.54 -4.74
C GLY A 53 9.56 -7.63 -5.96
N VAL A 54 8.43 -7.41 -6.65
CA VAL A 54 8.35 -6.49 -7.80
C VAL A 54 8.71 -5.06 -7.37
N TYR A 55 8.12 -4.60 -6.27
CA TYR A 55 8.33 -3.24 -5.74
C TYR A 55 9.68 -3.09 -5.06
N ARG A 56 10.15 -4.12 -4.33
CA ARG A 56 11.49 -4.12 -3.71
C ARG A 56 12.62 -3.95 -4.72
N ARG A 57 12.47 -4.49 -5.94
CA ARG A 57 13.44 -4.29 -7.03
C ARG A 57 13.65 -2.82 -7.41
N LEU A 58 12.65 -1.95 -7.24
CA LEU A 58 12.80 -0.52 -7.47
C LEU A 58 13.77 0.14 -6.47
N ILE A 59 13.87 -0.42 -5.25
CA ILE A 59 14.82 0.01 -4.22
C ILE A 59 16.21 -0.56 -4.49
N ASP A 60 16.29 -1.87 -4.74
CA ASP A 60 17.56 -2.59 -4.87
C ASP A 60 18.29 -2.29 -6.19
N SER A 61 17.53 -2.05 -7.26
CA SER A 61 18.05 -1.81 -8.62
C SER A 61 17.13 -0.82 -9.36
N PRO A 62 17.22 0.49 -9.02
CA PRO A 62 16.37 1.49 -9.65
C PRO A 62 16.70 1.63 -11.14
N SER A 63 15.66 1.53 -11.97
CA SER A 63 15.70 1.70 -13.41
C SER A 63 14.33 2.08 -13.95
N ARG A 64 14.30 2.58 -15.18
CA ARG A 64 13.05 2.85 -15.92
C ARG A 64 12.17 1.59 -15.99
N GLU A 65 12.76 0.45 -16.33
CA GLU A 65 12.05 -0.82 -16.49
C GLU A 65 11.49 -1.32 -15.15
N THR A 66 12.28 -1.25 -14.07
CA THR A 66 11.80 -1.66 -12.74
C THR A 66 10.68 -0.75 -12.24
N LEU A 67 10.75 0.56 -12.52
CA LEU A 67 9.68 1.51 -12.21
C LEU A 67 8.41 1.24 -13.03
N LEU A 68 8.51 1.08 -14.35
CA LEU A 68 7.36 0.77 -15.21
C LEU A 68 6.69 -0.55 -14.81
N THR A 69 7.48 -1.57 -14.51
CA THR A 69 6.96 -2.87 -14.05
C THR A 69 6.19 -2.72 -12.73
N ALA A 70 6.72 -1.92 -11.79
CA ALA A 70 6.06 -1.63 -10.53
C ALA A 70 4.74 -0.86 -10.74
N LEU A 71 4.75 0.20 -11.55
CA LEU A 71 3.57 1.00 -11.85
C LEU A 71 2.49 0.17 -12.54
N HIS A 72 2.86 -0.56 -13.60
CA HIS A 72 1.93 -1.42 -14.34
C HIS A 72 1.25 -2.43 -13.43
N ARG A 73 2.04 -3.11 -12.60
CA ARG A 73 1.52 -4.10 -11.66
C ARG A 73 0.56 -3.49 -10.63
N ALA A 74 0.92 -2.35 -10.05
CA ALA A 74 0.10 -1.69 -9.05
C ALA A 74 -1.24 -1.19 -9.61
N ILE A 75 -1.22 -0.71 -10.86
CA ILE A 75 -2.41 -0.28 -11.59
C ILE A 75 -3.29 -1.48 -11.95
N ASP A 76 -2.70 -2.56 -12.49
CA ASP A 76 -3.41 -3.80 -12.82
C ASP A 76 -4.06 -4.46 -11.60
N GLU A 77 -3.40 -4.39 -10.44
CA GLU A 77 -3.94 -4.89 -9.16
C GLU A 77 -4.95 -3.92 -8.53
N GLY A 78 -5.13 -2.72 -9.10
CA GLY A 78 -6.20 -1.78 -8.75
C GLY A 78 -5.95 -0.89 -7.53
N PHE A 79 -4.79 -0.96 -6.90
CA PHE A 79 -4.49 -0.17 -5.69
C PHE A 79 -3.70 1.12 -5.99
N ALA A 80 -3.21 1.31 -7.21
CA ALA A 80 -2.62 2.58 -7.66
C ALA A 80 -3.49 3.25 -8.74
N SER A 81 -3.50 4.58 -8.77
CA SER A 81 -4.15 5.32 -9.86
C SER A 81 -3.37 5.14 -11.17
N ASP A 82 -4.11 4.98 -12.25
CA ASP A 82 -3.62 4.98 -13.63
C ASP A 82 -3.32 6.39 -14.14
N LYS A 83 -3.82 7.42 -13.46
CA LYS A 83 -3.59 8.82 -13.83
C LYS A 83 -2.20 9.28 -13.43
N PHE A 84 -1.89 9.16 -12.14
CA PHE A 84 -0.59 9.53 -11.59
C PHE A 84 -0.37 9.00 -10.17
N LEU A 85 0.91 8.92 -9.79
CA LEU A 85 1.36 8.70 -8.41
C LEU A 85 2.31 9.83 -8.00
N LEU A 86 2.12 10.37 -6.80
CA LEU A 86 2.95 11.40 -6.18
C LEU A 86 3.89 10.77 -5.15
N SER A 87 5.15 11.18 -5.20
CA SER A 87 6.14 10.91 -4.16
C SER A 87 6.78 12.20 -3.67
N GLU A 88 6.85 12.36 -2.36
CA GLU A 88 7.54 13.47 -1.69
C GLU A 88 9.04 13.49 -2.03
N ILE A 89 9.60 14.71 -2.10
CA ILE A 89 11.03 14.95 -2.31
C ILE A 89 11.62 15.64 -1.07
N TRP A 90 12.53 14.96 -0.37
CA TRP A 90 13.43 15.52 0.66
C TRP A 90 12.79 16.49 1.68
N GLU A 91 11.56 16.23 2.15
CA GLU A 91 10.81 17.12 3.06
C GLU A 91 10.62 18.55 2.52
N THR A 92 10.68 18.69 1.19
CA THR A 92 10.42 19.95 0.49
C THR A 92 8.93 20.04 0.11
N PRO A 93 8.43 21.22 -0.30
CA PRO A 93 7.09 21.34 -0.87
C PRO A 93 6.89 20.66 -2.24
N LEU A 94 7.93 20.00 -2.78
CA LEU A 94 7.94 19.40 -4.10
C LEU A 94 7.68 17.90 -4.06
N TYR A 95 7.03 17.45 -5.13
CA TYR A 95 6.66 16.07 -5.36
C TYR A 95 7.09 15.66 -6.77
N CYS A 96 7.53 14.42 -6.91
CA CYS A 96 7.61 13.76 -8.21
C CYS A 96 6.22 13.19 -8.52
N ARG A 97 5.60 13.64 -9.62
CA ARG A 97 4.41 13.03 -10.20
C ARG A 97 4.84 12.08 -11.31
N PHE A 98 4.62 10.80 -11.08
CA PHE A 98 4.87 9.73 -12.04
C PHE A 98 3.60 9.46 -12.84
N SER A 99 3.70 9.53 -14.16
CA SER A 99 2.65 9.13 -15.09
C SER A 99 3.24 8.23 -16.16
N ALA A 100 2.58 7.08 -16.40
CA ALA A 100 3.01 6.09 -17.37
C ALA A 100 1.91 5.87 -18.42
N ASP A 101 2.28 5.98 -19.68
CA ASP A 101 1.46 5.55 -20.81
C ASP A 101 2.04 4.23 -21.34
N PHE A 102 1.41 3.12 -20.96
CA PHE A 102 1.85 1.79 -21.35
C PHE A 102 1.61 1.48 -22.83
N GLU A 103 0.69 2.17 -23.49
CA GLU A 103 0.43 1.96 -24.92
C GLU A 103 1.54 2.56 -25.78
N HIS A 104 2.07 3.70 -25.36
CA HIS A 104 3.12 4.44 -26.08
C HIS A 104 4.52 4.29 -25.48
N ASP A 105 4.68 3.48 -24.42
CA ASP A 105 5.93 3.30 -23.65
C ASP A 105 6.52 4.66 -23.22
N VAL A 106 5.67 5.53 -22.66
CA VAL A 106 6.09 6.83 -22.14
C VAL A 106 6.09 6.79 -20.62
N LEU A 107 7.17 7.30 -20.01
CA LEU A 107 7.26 7.52 -18.58
C LEU A 107 7.66 8.96 -18.33
N ASP A 108 6.72 9.73 -17.83
CA ASP A 108 6.93 11.12 -17.45
C ASP A 108 7.05 11.25 -15.94
N VAL A 109 8.03 12.06 -15.53
CA VAL A 109 8.22 12.48 -14.15
C VAL A 109 8.14 13.99 -14.11
N ASP A 110 7.03 14.49 -13.59
CA ASP A 110 6.86 15.92 -13.36
C ASP A 110 7.32 16.30 -11.97
N LEU A 111 7.98 17.44 -11.88
CA LEU A 111 8.25 18.12 -10.62
C LEU A 111 7.11 19.10 -10.35
N VAL A 112 6.32 18.83 -9.31
CA VAL A 112 5.12 19.61 -8.98
C VAL A 112 5.09 19.98 -7.52
N THR A 113 4.39 21.05 -7.16
CA THR A 113 3.90 21.27 -5.79
C THR A 113 2.54 20.62 -5.61
N LEU A 114 2.13 20.44 -4.36
CA LEU A 114 0.85 19.80 -4.03
C LEU A 114 -0.37 20.56 -4.59
N ASP A 115 -0.27 21.88 -4.78
CA ASP A 115 -1.32 22.71 -5.38
C ASP A 115 -1.45 22.56 -6.90
N GLY A 116 -0.60 21.72 -7.52
CA GLY A 116 -0.59 21.44 -8.95
C GLY A 116 0.34 22.33 -9.77
N THR A 117 1.10 23.24 -9.16
CA THR A 117 2.05 24.04 -9.91
C THR A 117 3.15 23.15 -10.49
N LEU A 118 3.25 23.13 -11.81
CA LEU A 118 4.28 22.41 -12.55
C LEU A 118 5.57 23.23 -12.63
N HIS A 119 6.67 22.66 -12.17
CA HIS A 119 8.00 23.27 -12.23
C HIS A 119 8.85 22.74 -13.38
N ALA A 120 8.78 21.43 -13.65
CA ALA A 120 9.52 20.79 -14.73
C ALA A 120 8.83 19.48 -15.13
N THR A 121 9.04 19.05 -16.38
CA THR A 121 8.63 17.74 -16.90
C THR A 121 9.85 17.05 -17.44
N HIS A 122 10.06 15.80 -17.02
CA HIS A 122 11.16 14.95 -17.46
C HIS A 122 10.61 13.62 -17.96
N GLN A 123 10.60 13.45 -19.28
CA GLN A 123 10.44 12.12 -19.88
C GLN A 123 11.70 11.29 -19.57
N TRP A 124 11.52 10.09 -19.03
CA TRP A 124 12.59 9.11 -18.83
C TRP A 124 12.66 8.22 -20.07
N GLU A 125 13.62 8.51 -20.94
CA GLU A 125 13.74 7.82 -22.23
C GLU A 125 14.22 6.37 -22.06
N PRO A 126 13.79 5.42 -22.91
CA PRO A 126 14.21 4.01 -22.83
C PRO A 126 15.73 3.80 -22.83
N GLU A 127 16.46 4.65 -23.54
CA GLU A 127 17.93 4.56 -23.71
C GLU A 127 18.71 5.36 -22.65
N GLU A 128 18.03 6.14 -21.79
CA GLU A 128 18.66 6.96 -20.76
C GLU A 128 18.95 6.12 -19.51
N ASP A 129 20.22 6.10 -19.10
CA ASP A 129 20.62 5.42 -17.88
C ASP A 129 20.06 6.12 -16.63
N THR A 130 19.82 5.33 -15.58
CA THR A 130 19.20 5.83 -14.34
C THR A 130 19.97 6.98 -13.70
N ALA A 131 21.31 6.94 -13.72
CA ALA A 131 22.11 7.96 -13.03
C ALA A 131 21.96 9.31 -13.73
N SER A 132 22.04 9.32 -15.07
CA SER A 132 21.82 10.51 -15.89
C SER A 132 20.43 11.11 -15.68
N PHE A 133 19.38 10.27 -15.66
CA PHE A 133 18.02 10.73 -15.40
C PHE A 133 17.87 11.37 -14.01
N LEU A 134 18.35 10.70 -12.97
CA LEU A 134 18.25 11.18 -11.59
C LEU A 134 19.09 12.44 -11.35
N GLU A 135 20.25 12.58 -12.01
CA GLU A 135 21.04 13.81 -11.98
C GLU A 135 20.27 14.97 -12.62
N ARG A 136 19.63 14.73 -13.77
CA ARG A 136 18.79 15.72 -14.44
C ARG A 136 17.63 16.18 -13.56
N LEU A 137 16.93 15.24 -12.92
CA LEU A 137 15.87 15.53 -11.95
C LEU A 137 16.39 16.37 -10.77
N LEU A 138 17.54 15.99 -10.20
CA LEU A 138 18.18 16.72 -9.10
C LEU A 138 18.53 18.17 -9.49
N ILE A 139 19.07 18.38 -10.69
CA ILE A 139 19.38 19.72 -11.20
C ILE A 139 18.11 20.58 -11.27
N SER A 140 17.00 20.01 -11.73
CA SER A 140 15.71 20.72 -11.78
C SER A 140 15.18 21.07 -10.39
N VAL A 141 15.28 20.15 -9.42
CA VAL A 141 14.90 20.45 -8.02
C VAL A 141 15.75 21.58 -7.44
N ARG A 142 17.05 21.63 -7.76
CA ARG A 142 17.89 22.75 -7.33
C ARG A 142 17.51 24.06 -8.01
N ALA A 143 17.10 24.01 -9.28
CA ALA A 143 16.69 25.18 -10.03
C ALA A 143 15.39 25.83 -9.49
N THR A 144 14.54 25.07 -8.79
CA THR A 144 13.35 25.64 -8.11
C THR A 144 13.69 26.39 -6.82
N GLY A 145 14.93 26.27 -6.31
CA GLY A 145 15.36 26.88 -5.06
C GLY A 145 15.01 26.08 -3.80
N HIS A 146 14.44 24.89 -3.94
CA HIS A 146 14.08 24.00 -2.82
C HIS A 146 15.10 22.87 -2.55
N GLY A 147 16.20 22.81 -3.30
CA GLY A 147 17.27 21.84 -3.02
C GLY A 147 17.83 22.03 -1.60
N LEU A 148 18.05 20.92 -0.88
CA LEU A 148 18.61 20.94 0.48
C LEU A 148 20.11 21.23 0.46
N GLY A 149 20.76 20.97 -0.67
CA GLY A 149 22.18 21.22 -0.89
C GLY A 149 22.98 19.97 -1.22
N VAL A 150 24.24 20.17 -1.61
CA VAL A 150 25.12 19.09 -2.04
C VAL A 150 25.35 18.09 -0.90
N GLY A 151 25.04 16.82 -1.15
CA GLY A 151 25.21 15.73 -0.18
C GLY A 151 24.04 15.51 0.77
N LEU A 152 23.02 16.38 0.74
CA LEU A 152 21.75 16.21 1.45
C LEU A 152 20.64 15.72 0.51
N ASP A 153 20.71 16.11 -0.76
CA ASP A 153 19.80 15.63 -1.80
C ASP A 153 20.16 14.18 -2.19
N LEU A 154 19.42 13.19 -1.70
CA LEU A 154 19.56 11.79 -2.15
C LEU A 154 18.70 11.55 -3.41
N PRO A 155 19.27 11.43 -4.63
CA PRO A 155 18.49 11.42 -5.88
C PRO A 155 17.49 10.27 -5.99
N THR A 156 17.78 9.15 -5.33
CA THR A 156 16.94 7.95 -5.34
C THR A 156 15.80 8.00 -4.32
N LEU A 157 15.75 8.98 -3.42
CA LEU A 157 14.77 9.02 -2.34
C LEU A 157 13.32 9.01 -2.85
N PRO A 158 12.93 9.77 -3.88
CA PRO A 158 11.56 9.72 -4.40
C PRO A 158 11.18 8.33 -4.95
N LEU A 159 12.11 7.63 -5.60
CA LEU A 159 11.87 6.26 -6.08
C LEU A 159 11.70 5.28 -4.91
N LYS A 160 12.51 5.45 -3.85
CA LYS A 160 12.39 4.64 -2.63
C LYS A 160 11.05 4.88 -1.93
N HIS A 161 10.66 6.14 -1.76
CA HIS A 161 9.38 6.51 -1.15
C HIS A 161 8.20 5.95 -1.95
N LEU A 162 8.23 6.07 -3.29
CA LEU A 162 7.24 5.45 -4.14
C LEU A 162 7.20 3.93 -3.96
N ALA A 163 8.35 3.25 -4.00
CA ALA A 163 8.41 1.80 -3.82
C ALA A 163 7.82 1.35 -2.48
N ASP A 164 8.17 2.04 -1.40
CA ASP A 164 7.64 1.74 -0.08
C ASP A 164 6.13 2.00 0.01
N THR A 165 5.61 3.03 -0.66
CA THR A 165 4.17 3.30 -0.78
C THR A 165 3.47 2.11 -1.41
N LEU A 166 4.00 1.61 -2.54
CA LEU A 166 3.43 0.45 -3.23
C LEU A 166 3.53 -0.83 -2.40
N ILE A 167 4.63 -1.04 -1.69
CA ILE A 167 4.80 -2.19 -0.77
C ILE A 167 3.77 -2.13 0.36
N THR A 168 3.60 -0.96 0.97
CA THR A 168 2.67 -0.78 2.09
C THR A 168 1.24 -0.98 1.64
N ALA A 169 0.88 -0.39 0.49
CA ALA A 169 -0.42 -0.58 -0.14
C ALA A 169 -0.72 -2.06 -0.43
N ALA A 170 0.20 -2.76 -1.11
CA ALA A 170 0.04 -4.17 -1.44
C ALA A 170 -0.14 -5.05 -0.19
N ARG A 171 0.59 -4.75 0.89
CA ARG A 171 0.42 -5.44 2.19
C ARG A 171 -0.95 -5.22 2.79
N LEU A 172 -1.46 -3.99 2.73
CA LEU A 172 -2.79 -3.65 3.26
C LEU A 172 -3.91 -4.31 2.45
N THR A 173 -3.80 -4.34 1.12
CA THR A 173 -4.76 -5.02 0.24
C THR A 173 -4.77 -6.54 0.45
N ALA A 174 -3.64 -7.14 0.82
CA ALA A 174 -3.57 -8.57 1.13
C ALA A 174 -4.28 -8.97 2.44
N GLN A 175 -4.53 -8.02 3.34
CA GLN A 175 -5.24 -8.27 4.61
C GLN A 175 -6.75 -8.19 4.42
N LYS A 176 -7.40 -9.30 4.02
CA LYS A 176 -8.87 -9.42 3.84
C LYS A 176 -9.74 -9.19 5.09
N LEU A 177 -9.17 -8.76 6.22
CA LEU A 177 -9.88 -8.47 7.46
C LEU A 177 -9.82 -6.99 7.86
N ASN A 178 -9.10 -6.16 7.11
CA ASN A 178 -9.04 -4.73 7.37
C ASN A 178 -10.01 -3.97 6.44
N PRO A 179 -11.06 -3.30 6.96
CA PRO A 179 -11.97 -2.48 6.15
C PRO A 179 -11.25 -1.35 5.38
N VAL A 180 -10.01 -1.01 5.75
CA VAL A 180 -9.15 -0.08 4.99
C VAL A 180 -8.80 -0.63 3.60
N GLY A 181 -8.58 -1.95 3.48
CA GLY A 181 -8.18 -2.60 2.22
C GLY A 181 -9.23 -2.49 1.10
N GLU A 182 -10.51 -2.33 1.44
CA GLU A 182 -11.59 -2.10 0.46
C GLU A 182 -11.63 -0.66 -0.09
N LYS A 183 -10.86 0.27 0.49
CA LYS A 183 -10.92 1.70 0.19
C LYS A 183 -9.60 2.32 -0.23
N LEU A 184 -8.51 1.56 -0.16
CA LEU A 184 -7.21 1.94 -0.72
C LEU A 184 -7.14 1.75 -2.23
N ASP A 185 -8.25 1.40 -2.88
CA ASP A 185 -8.33 1.33 -4.32
C ASP A 185 -7.90 2.69 -4.90
N LYS A 186 -6.82 2.66 -5.70
CA LYS A 186 -6.21 3.81 -6.38
C LYS A 186 -5.59 4.88 -5.48
N ILE A 187 -4.57 4.52 -4.73
CA ILE A 187 -3.66 5.46 -4.08
C ILE A 187 -3.00 6.35 -5.12
N ILE A 188 -2.91 7.64 -4.78
CA ILE A 188 -2.18 8.67 -5.52
C ILE A 188 -0.99 9.21 -4.70
N MET A 189 -1.01 9.12 -3.38
CA MET A 189 0.08 9.60 -2.51
C MET A 189 0.01 8.89 -1.16
N MET A 190 1.16 8.72 -0.51
CA MET A 190 1.24 8.36 0.89
C MET A 190 2.06 9.42 1.61
N ASN A 191 1.43 10.15 2.53
CA ASN A 191 2.13 11.10 3.37
C ASN A 191 2.80 10.35 4.51
N ARG A 192 4.09 10.65 4.70
CA ARG A 192 4.85 10.18 5.85
C ARG A 192 5.03 11.33 6.82
N THR A 193 4.25 11.32 7.89
CA THR A 193 4.45 12.31 8.96
C THR A 193 5.82 12.13 9.65
N TYR A 194 6.47 10.95 9.53
CA TYR A 194 7.74 10.62 10.17
C TYR A 194 8.69 9.83 9.26
N THR A 195 9.98 10.15 9.34
CA THR A 195 11.07 9.65 8.49
C THR A 195 11.41 8.16 8.67
N ASP A 196 10.92 7.52 9.72
CA ASP A 196 11.07 6.08 9.94
C ASP A 196 9.67 5.46 10.09
N ILE A 197 9.04 5.12 8.97
CA ILE A 197 7.86 4.25 9.02
C ILE A 197 8.34 2.90 9.52
N ASP A 198 8.01 2.62 10.77
CA ASP A 198 7.89 1.25 11.20
C ASP A 198 6.66 0.66 10.48
N VAL A 199 6.93 -0.09 9.42
CA VAL A 199 5.91 -0.79 8.63
C VAL A 199 5.10 -1.77 9.49
N GLU A 200 5.51 -2.05 10.72
CA GLU A 200 4.74 -2.84 11.67
C GLU A 200 3.62 -2.05 12.36
N THR A 201 3.76 -0.74 12.59
CA THR A 201 2.76 0.05 13.33
C THR A 201 1.85 0.87 12.43
N LEU A 202 2.35 1.37 11.29
CA LEU A 202 1.62 2.25 10.35
C LEU A 202 0.95 3.48 11.02
N GLU A 203 1.35 3.82 12.24
CA GLU A 203 0.73 4.89 13.03
C GLU A 203 1.10 6.25 12.43
N GLY A 204 0.08 7.09 12.18
CA GLY A 204 0.27 8.41 11.55
C GLY A 204 0.66 8.38 10.07
N VAL A 205 0.51 7.22 9.40
CA VAL A 205 0.61 7.11 7.93
C VAL A 205 -0.76 7.38 7.31
N TRP A 206 -0.76 8.21 6.27
CA TRP A 206 -1.97 8.63 5.58
C TRP A 206 -1.88 8.36 4.08
N PHE A 207 -2.90 7.71 3.55
CA PHE A 207 -3.06 7.47 2.12
C PHE A 207 -4.04 8.48 1.53
N PHE A 208 -3.70 8.96 0.35
CA PHE A 208 -4.54 9.80 -0.47
C PHE A 208 -4.94 8.94 -1.65
N THR A 209 -6.23 8.78 -1.86
CA THR A 209 -6.79 8.10 -3.03
C THR A 209 -7.39 9.15 -3.97
N GLU A 210 -7.99 8.73 -5.06
CA GLU A 210 -8.69 9.66 -5.96
C GLU A 210 -9.88 10.37 -5.28
N THR A 211 -10.44 9.81 -4.20
CA THR A 211 -11.69 10.29 -3.59
C THR A 211 -11.62 10.56 -2.10
N ASP A 212 -10.65 9.97 -1.40
CA ASP A 212 -10.62 9.92 0.06
C ASP A 212 -9.22 10.17 0.63
N LEU A 213 -9.20 10.71 1.84
CA LEU A 213 -8.07 10.64 2.76
C LEU A 213 -8.29 9.44 3.69
N VAL A 214 -7.35 8.49 3.70
CA VAL A 214 -7.49 7.21 4.41
C VAL A 214 -6.32 7.03 5.40
N PRO A 215 -6.55 7.00 6.71
CA PRO A 215 -5.52 6.66 7.69
C PRO A 215 -5.15 5.16 7.59
N ALA A 216 -3.88 4.81 7.71
CA ALA A 216 -3.40 3.44 7.59
C ALA A 216 -3.78 2.55 8.78
N ASP A 217 -3.87 3.14 9.97
CA ASP A 217 -4.10 2.50 11.27
C ASP A 217 -5.56 2.57 11.75
N HIS A 218 -6.45 3.20 10.96
CA HIS A 218 -7.83 3.45 11.35
C HIS A 218 -8.83 3.13 10.24
N VAL A 219 -10.03 2.73 10.64
CA VAL A 219 -11.06 2.15 9.76
C VAL A 219 -11.83 3.17 8.91
N TYR A 220 -11.66 4.48 9.16
CA TYR A 220 -12.58 5.49 8.64
C TYR A 220 -11.92 6.40 7.60
N PRO A 221 -12.27 6.27 6.30
CA PRO A 221 -11.84 7.24 5.30
C PRO A 221 -12.58 8.57 5.47
N ILE A 222 -11.98 9.63 4.99
CA ILE A 222 -12.56 10.97 4.97
C ILE A 222 -12.68 11.38 3.51
N SER A 223 -13.89 11.46 2.99
CA SER A 223 -14.11 11.86 1.60
C SER A 223 -13.69 13.31 1.38
N TYR A 224 -13.00 13.57 0.26
CA TYR A 224 -12.64 14.93 -0.13
C TYR A 224 -13.85 15.85 -0.28
N MET A 225 -14.98 15.32 -0.74
CA MET A 225 -16.22 16.10 -0.85
C MET A 225 -16.77 16.52 0.52
N GLU A 226 -16.69 15.65 1.52
CA GLU A 226 -17.11 15.95 2.88
C GLU A 226 -16.14 16.92 3.58
N LEU A 227 -14.84 16.77 3.31
CA LEU A 227 -13.78 17.66 3.80
C LEU A 227 -13.97 19.09 3.30
N LEU A 228 -14.34 19.26 2.03
CA LEU A 228 -14.60 20.56 1.42
C LEU A 228 -15.95 21.17 1.81
N ALA A 229 -16.88 20.38 2.37
CA ALA A 229 -18.21 20.85 2.75
C ALA A 229 -18.23 21.74 4.02
N GLY A 230 -17.14 21.80 4.80
CA GLY A 230 -16.93 22.83 5.81
C GLY A 230 -16.32 22.37 7.16
N PRO A 231 -16.09 23.32 8.09
CA PRO A 231 -15.38 23.09 9.36
C PRO A 231 -16.08 22.12 10.33
N SER A 232 -17.35 21.78 10.12
CA SER A 232 -18.10 20.88 11.03
C SER A 232 -17.54 19.46 11.09
N LEU A 233 -16.96 18.95 9.99
CA LEU A 233 -16.34 17.63 9.98
C LEU A 233 -14.99 17.64 10.71
N GLU A 234 -14.20 18.69 10.53
CA GLU A 234 -12.93 18.87 11.22
C GLU A 234 -13.13 19.09 12.72
N GLU A 235 -14.10 19.93 13.12
CA GLU A 235 -14.50 20.06 14.53
C GLU A 235 -14.98 18.72 15.11
N HIS A 236 -15.73 17.93 14.33
CA HIS A 236 -16.16 16.60 14.76
C HIS A 236 -14.96 15.67 14.95
N ILE A 237 -14.06 15.61 13.98
CA ILE A 237 -12.84 14.79 14.00
C ILE A 237 -11.94 15.21 15.16
N GLN A 238 -11.67 16.51 15.33
CA GLN A 238 -10.84 17.02 16.43
C GLN A 238 -11.49 16.75 17.80
N ARG A 239 -12.82 16.86 17.94
CA ARG A 239 -13.52 16.63 19.21
C ARG A 239 -13.70 15.15 19.56
N THR A 240 -13.89 14.28 18.57
CA THR A 240 -14.16 12.85 18.81
C THR A 240 -12.95 11.96 18.59
N ARG A 241 -11.95 12.44 17.86
CA ARG A 241 -10.80 11.67 17.34
C ARG A 241 -9.48 12.45 17.35
N GLY A 242 -9.36 13.51 18.17
CA GLY A 242 -8.19 14.41 18.27
C GLY A 242 -6.88 13.77 18.77
N HIS A 243 -6.73 12.46 18.64
CA HIS A 243 -5.53 11.68 18.94
C HIS A 243 -4.88 11.06 17.69
N TRP A 244 -5.46 11.25 16.50
CA TRP A 244 -4.88 10.73 15.27
C TRP A 244 -3.60 11.50 14.93
N LEU A 245 -2.47 10.79 14.90
CA LEU A 245 -1.17 11.37 14.66
C LEU A 245 -1.08 11.95 13.23
N GLY A 246 -0.54 13.16 13.08
CA GLY A 246 -0.37 13.82 11.78
C GLY A 246 -1.66 14.32 11.11
N ILE A 247 -2.82 14.21 11.76
CA ILE A 247 -4.12 14.50 11.13
C ILE A 247 -4.23 15.94 10.60
N ASP A 248 -3.74 16.93 11.32
CA ASP A 248 -3.85 18.33 10.91
C ASP A 248 -3.07 18.59 9.60
N GLN A 249 -1.89 17.97 9.45
CA GLN A 249 -1.11 18.03 8.21
C GLN A 249 -1.85 17.30 7.08
N ALA A 250 -2.30 16.07 7.33
CA ALA A 250 -3.01 15.27 6.35
C ALA A 250 -4.29 15.96 5.83
N LEU A 251 -5.06 16.60 6.72
CA LEU A 251 -6.26 17.36 6.35
C LEU A 251 -5.91 18.59 5.50
N ASN A 252 -4.83 19.31 5.83
CA ASN A 252 -4.39 20.46 5.04
C ASN A 252 -3.94 20.05 3.64
N GLU A 253 -3.14 19.00 3.53
CA GLU A 253 -2.71 18.46 2.24
C GLU A 253 -3.89 17.91 1.43
N ALA A 254 -4.84 17.23 2.08
CA ALA A 254 -6.03 16.69 1.44
C ALA A 254 -6.90 17.80 0.84
N ARG A 255 -7.00 18.97 1.48
CA ARG A 255 -7.73 20.12 0.92
C ARG A 255 -7.08 20.64 -0.36
N VAL A 256 -5.76 20.72 -0.36
CA VAL A 256 -4.98 21.18 -1.51
C VAL A 256 -5.14 20.18 -2.67
N LEU A 257 -4.97 18.89 -2.40
CA LEU A 257 -5.14 17.81 -3.38
C LEU A 257 -6.57 17.67 -3.90
N ALA A 258 -7.58 17.77 -3.03
CA ALA A 258 -8.98 17.72 -3.43
C ALA A 258 -9.30 18.83 -4.46
N GLY A 259 -8.72 20.01 -4.28
CA GLY A 259 -8.84 21.11 -5.24
C GLY A 259 -8.18 20.84 -6.60
N LEU A 260 -7.18 19.96 -6.66
CA LEU A 260 -6.53 19.52 -7.88
C LEU A 260 -7.39 18.46 -8.60
N LEU A 261 -7.77 17.41 -7.87
CA LEU A 261 -8.50 16.25 -8.41
C LEU A 261 -9.90 16.59 -8.92
N LEU A 262 -10.57 17.58 -8.32
CA LEU A 262 -11.89 18.05 -8.77
C LEU A 262 -11.85 18.97 -10.00
N LYS A 263 -10.66 19.42 -10.44
CA LYS A 263 -10.49 20.27 -11.63
C LYS A 263 -10.13 19.47 -12.89
N THR A 264 -9.63 18.25 -12.70
CA THR A 264 -9.36 17.25 -13.75
C THR A 264 -10.60 16.43 -14.06
#